data_AF-P13657-F1
#
_entry.id   AF-P13657-F1
#
_cell.length_a   1.000
_cell.length_b   1.000
_cell.length_c   1.000
_cell.angle_alpha   90.00
_cell.angle_beta   90.00
_cell.angle_gamma   90.00
#
_symmetry.space_group_name_H-M   'P 1'
#
loop_
_entity.id
_entity.type
_entity.pdbx_description
1 polymer ?
#
loop_
_entity_poly.entity_id
_entity_poly.type
_entity_poly.pdbx_seq_one_letter_code
_entity_poly.pdbx_strand_id
1 'polypeptide(L)'
;MIPMKRERMLTIRVTDDEHARLLERCEGKQLAVWMRRVCLGEPVARSGKLPTLAPPLLRQLAAIGNNLNQTARKVNSGQWSSGDRVQVVAALMAIGDELRRLRLAVREQGARDDS
;
A
#
# COMPACT_ATOMS: atom_id res chain seq x y z
N MET A 1 -5.82 -36.63 0.13
CA MET A 1 -4.35 -36.64 0.10
C MET A 1 -3.86 -36.19 1.47
N ILE A 2 -3.22 -37.08 2.23
CA ILE A 2 -2.68 -36.75 3.56
C ILE A 2 -1.47 -35.82 3.35
N PRO A 3 -1.39 -34.64 4.01
CA PRO A 3 -0.21 -33.80 3.92
C PRO A 3 1.02 -34.59 4.39
N MET A 4 2.04 -34.72 3.55
CA MET A 4 3.27 -35.43 3.89
C MET A 4 3.92 -34.80 5.14
N LYS A 5 4.27 -35.65 6.11
CA LYS A 5 4.92 -35.21 7.35
C LYS A 5 6.32 -34.67 7.04
N ARG A 6 6.71 -33.57 7.70
CA ARG A 6 8.04 -32.98 7.58
C ARG A 6 8.98 -33.71 8.53
N GLU A 7 10.03 -34.34 8.01
CA GLU A 7 10.96 -35.18 8.80
C GLU A 7 12.34 -34.55 9.01
N ARG A 8 12.73 -33.60 8.15
CA ARG A 8 14.05 -32.96 8.22
C ARG A 8 13.99 -31.68 9.04
N MET A 9 14.95 -31.52 9.95
CA MET A 9 15.18 -30.29 10.72
C MET A 9 16.38 -29.54 10.12
N LEU A 10 16.25 -28.23 9.93
CA LEU A 10 17.35 -27.34 9.55
C LEU A 10 17.67 -26.43 10.73
N THR A 11 18.93 -26.40 11.14
CA THR A 11 19.44 -25.51 12.20
C THR A 11 20.50 -24.60 11.60
N ILE A 12 20.39 -23.30 11.86
CA ILE A 12 21.35 -22.28 11.45
C ILE A 12 21.91 -21.58 12.67
N ARG A 13 23.18 -21.18 12.62
CA ARG A 13 23.78 -20.30 13.62
C ARG A 13 23.59 -18.87 13.14
N VAL A 14 23.14 -18.03 14.05
CA VAL A 14 22.94 -16.59 13.85
C VAL A 14 23.50 -15.87 15.07
N THR A 15 23.97 -14.65 14.86
CA THR A 15 24.29 -13.72 15.94
C THR A 15 23.01 -13.20 16.61
N ASP A 16 23.14 -12.59 17.79
CA ASP A 16 21.99 -12.01 18.49
C ASP A 16 21.33 -10.88 17.67
N ASP A 17 22.11 -10.07 16.95
CA ASP A 17 21.62 -9.04 16.05
C ASP A 17 20.82 -9.63 14.88
N GLU A 18 21.37 -10.65 14.22
CA GLU A 18 20.69 -11.35 13.12
C GLU A 18 19.39 -12.00 13.61
N HIS A 19 19.40 -12.60 14.79
CA HIS A 19 18.20 -13.19 15.39
C HIS A 19 17.13 -12.13 15.68
N ALA A 20 17.51 -10.97 16.24
CA ALA A 20 16.59 -9.87 16.49
C ALA A 20 15.96 -9.34 15.19
N ARG A 21 16.77 -9.14 14.15
CA ARG A 21 16.29 -8.70 12.81
C ARG A 21 15.37 -9.71 12.15
N LEU A 22 15.62 -11.01 12.34
CA LEU A 22 14.73 -12.07 11.88
C LEU A 22 13.38 -12.05 12.59
N LEU A 23 13.36 -11.84 13.91
CA LEU A 23 12.14 -11.74 14.70
C LEU A 23 11.29 -10.54 14.31
N GLU A 24 11.92 -9.38 14.09
CA GLU A 24 11.24 -8.17 13.63
C GLU A 24 10.54 -8.40 12.28
N ARG A 25 11.26 -8.95 11.30
CA ARG A 25 10.71 -9.26 9.97
C ARG A 25 9.65 -10.34 9.98
N CYS A 26 9.66 -11.21 10.99
CA CYS A 26 8.67 -12.26 11.17
C CYS A 26 7.31 -11.71 11.63
N GLU A 27 7.26 -10.48 12.16
CA GLU A 27 6.04 -9.81 12.66
C GLU A 27 5.30 -10.68 13.71
N GLY A 28 6.05 -11.35 14.60
CA GLY A 28 5.51 -12.20 15.66
C GLY A 28 5.01 -13.58 15.22
N LYS A 29 5.18 -13.96 13.94
CA LYS A 29 4.92 -15.33 13.48
C LYS A 29 5.97 -16.30 14.03
N GLN A 30 5.70 -17.60 13.94
CA GLN A 30 6.72 -18.61 14.20
C GLN A 30 7.86 -18.47 13.18
N LEU A 31 9.06 -18.12 13.67
CA LEU A 31 10.23 -17.81 12.83
C LEU A 31 10.51 -18.89 11.79
N ALA A 32 10.48 -20.17 12.17
CA ALA A 32 10.71 -21.29 11.26
C ALA A 32 9.65 -21.39 10.14
N VAL A 33 8.37 -21.16 10.45
CA VAL A 33 7.28 -21.21 9.47
C VAL A 33 7.41 -20.06 8.47
N TRP A 34 7.68 -18.86 8.99
CA TRP A 34 7.92 -17.68 8.17
C TRP A 34 9.16 -17.84 7.28
N MET A 35 10.28 -18.27 7.84
CA MET A 35 11.53 -18.44 7.10
C MET A 35 11.38 -19.49 6.00
N ARG A 36 10.69 -20.61 6.27
CA ARG A 36 10.38 -21.60 5.23
C ARG A 36 9.57 -20.98 4.10
N ARG A 37 8.50 -20.23 4.42
CA ARG A 37 7.68 -19.58 3.41
C ARG A 37 8.50 -18.63 2.53
N VAL A 38 9.36 -17.82 3.15
CA VAL A 38 10.27 -16.92 2.45
C VAL A 38 11.23 -17.70 1.54
N CYS A 39 11.92 -18.72 2.06
CA CYS A 39 12.90 -19.51 1.29
C CYS A 39 12.27 -20.35 0.17
N LEU A 40 11.00 -20.75 0.30
CA LEU A 40 10.28 -21.53 -0.71
C LEU A 40 9.41 -20.66 -1.64
N GLY A 41 9.43 -19.33 -1.49
CA GLY A 41 8.59 -18.43 -2.26
C GLY A 41 7.08 -18.59 -2.00
N GLU A 42 6.69 -19.24 -0.89
CA GLU A 42 5.29 -19.31 -0.47
C GLU A 42 4.82 -17.89 -0.09
N PRO A 43 3.57 -17.50 -0.39
CA PRO A 43 3.02 -16.22 0.03
C PRO A 43 3.12 -16.05 1.55
N VAL A 44 3.99 -15.13 1.97
CA VAL A 44 3.96 -14.61 3.33
C VAL A 44 2.93 -13.49 3.32
N ALA A 45 1.79 -13.71 3.98
CA ALA A 45 0.88 -12.62 4.28
C ALA A 45 1.70 -11.56 5.01
N ARG A 46 1.96 -10.41 4.37
CA ARG A 46 2.50 -9.24 5.06
C ARG A 46 1.41 -8.87 6.07
N SER A 47 1.69 -9.10 7.35
CA SER A 47 0.85 -8.58 8.42
C SER A 47 1.32 -7.19 8.81
N GLY A 48 2.11 -6.53 7.96
CA GLY A 48 2.18 -5.08 7.89
C GLY A 48 0.75 -4.58 8.01
N LYS A 49 0.41 -4.14 9.23
CA LYS A 49 -0.88 -3.55 9.52
C LYS A 49 -0.97 -2.48 8.46
N LEU A 50 -1.95 -2.59 7.55
CA LEU A 50 -2.29 -1.45 6.72
C LEU A 50 -2.34 -0.28 7.68
N PRO A 51 -1.62 0.83 7.41
CA PRO A 51 -1.58 1.93 8.34
C PRO A 51 -3.02 2.21 8.75
N THR A 52 -3.29 2.13 10.06
CA THR A 52 -4.64 2.40 10.55
C THR A 52 -4.90 3.85 10.25
N LEU A 53 -5.54 4.12 9.12
CA LEU A 53 -5.88 5.48 8.74
C LEU A 53 -6.92 5.98 9.73
N ALA A 54 -6.68 7.16 10.29
CA ALA A 54 -7.63 7.77 11.21
C ALA A 54 -9.01 7.86 10.52
N PRO A 55 -10.13 7.57 11.22
CA PRO A 55 -11.47 7.65 10.63
C PRO A 55 -11.79 8.97 9.90
N PRO A 56 -11.31 10.15 10.36
CA PRO A 56 -11.45 11.39 9.59
C PRO A 56 -10.81 11.33 8.20
N LEU A 57 -9.63 10.74 8.06
CA LEU A 57 -8.92 10.61 6.78
C LEU A 57 -9.70 9.73 5.80
N LEU A 58 -10.28 8.63 6.28
CA LEU A 58 -11.14 7.76 5.46
C LEU A 58 -12.39 8.48 4.95
N ARG A 59 -13.03 9.31 5.79
CA ARG A 59 -14.17 10.13 5.37
C ARG A 59 -13.78 11.16 4.31
N GLN A 60 -12.62 11.80 4.45
CA GLN A 60 -12.11 12.74 3.45
C GLN A 60 -11.84 12.02 2.12
N LEU A 61 -11.23 10.83 2.16
CA LEU A 61 -11.00 10.03 0.95
C LEU A 61 -12.31 9.62 0.27
N ALA A 62 -13.32 9.22 1.05
CA ALA A 62 -14.65 8.90 0.53
C ALA A 62 -15.33 10.14 -0.09
N ALA A 63 -15.21 11.32 0.53
CA ALA A 63 -15.74 12.57 0.00
C ALA A 63 -15.10 12.93 -1.35
N ILE A 64 -13.78 12.76 -1.49
CA ILE A 64 -13.07 12.95 -2.77
C ILE A 64 -13.61 11.97 -3.84
N GLY A 65 -13.77 10.70 -3.49
CA GLY A 65 -14.36 9.70 -4.40
C GLY A 65 -15.77 10.04 -4.85
N ASN A 66 -16.61 10.54 -3.92
CA ASN A 66 -17.96 10.99 -4.23
C ASN A 66 -17.96 12.19 -5.19
N ASN A 67 -17.10 13.18 -4.95
CA ASN A 67 -16.95 14.34 -5.83
C ASN A 67 -16.54 13.91 -7.25
N LEU A 68 -15.56 13.01 -7.37
CA LEU A 68 -15.12 12.49 -8.67
C LEU A 68 -16.24 11.73 -9.40
N ASN A 69 -17.00 10.92 -8.69
CA ASN A 69 -18.14 10.19 -9.27
C ASN A 69 -19.27 11.14 -9.72
N GLN A 70 -19.54 12.22 -8.97
CA GLN A 70 -20.50 13.25 -9.37
C GLN A 70 -20.05 13.98 -10.64
N THR A 71 -18.78 14.37 -10.72
CA THR A 71 -18.20 14.98 -11.93
C THR A 71 -18.32 14.04 -13.13
N ALA A 72 -17.95 12.76 -12.97
CA ALA A 72 -18.05 11.76 -14.04
C ALA A 72 -19.50 11.58 -14.51
N ARG A 73 -20.46 11.48 -13.59
CA ARG A 73 -21.89 11.39 -13.93
C ARG A 73 -22.37 12.62 -14.69
N LYS A 74 -21.93 13.82 -14.28
CA LYS A 74 -22.34 15.06 -14.93
C LYS A 74 -21.74 15.18 -16.33
N VAL A 75 -20.46 14.87 -16.50
CA VAL A 75 -19.80 14.78 -17.82
C VAL A 75 -20.50 13.78 -18.74
N ASN A 76 -20.90 12.63 -18.20
CA ASN A 76 -21.58 11.56 -18.95
C ASN A 76 -23.08 11.80 -19.19
N SER A 77 -23.68 12.81 -18.55
CA SER A 77 -25.12 13.09 -18.69
C SER A 77 -25.53 13.60 -20.08
N GLY A 78 -24.57 13.93 -20.94
CA GLY A 78 -24.81 14.53 -22.26
C GLY A 78 -25.30 15.99 -22.22
N GLN A 79 -25.47 16.57 -21.03
CA GLN A 79 -25.97 17.94 -20.86
C GLN A 79 -24.89 19.02 -21.04
N TRP A 80 -23.62 18.64 -21.15
CA TRP A 80 -22.50 19.56 -21.22
C TRP A 80 -22.01 19.73 -22.64
N SER A 81 -21.64 20.96 -22.99
CA SER A 81 -21.00 21.22 -24.28
C SER A 81 -19.66 20.51 -24.35
N SER A 82 -19.16 20.29 -25.56
CA SER A 82 -17.80 19.75 -25.75
C SER A 82 -16.74 20.67 -25.12
N GLY A 83 -16.97 21.99 -25.09
CA GLY A 83 -16.10 22.96 -24.41
C GLY A 83 -16.06 22.76 -22.89
N ASP A 84 -17.22 22.62 -22.24
CA ASP A 84 -17.31 22.40 -20.79
C ASP A 84 -16.60 21.10 -20.38
N ARG A 85 -16.75 20.04 -21.19
CA ARG A 85 -16.06 18.77 -20.96
C ARG A 85 -14.55 18.90 -21.04
N VAL A 86 -14.03 19.62 -22.03
CA VAL A 86 -12.58 19.88 -22.17
C VAL A 86 -12.06 20.68 -20.98
N GLN A 87 -12.78 21.71 -20.53
CA GLN A 87 -12.38 22.51 -19.36
C GLN A 87 -12.30 21.66 -18.09
N VAL A 88 -13.29 20.79 -17.84
CA VAL A 88 -13.26 19.91 -16.67
C VAL A 88 -12.15 18.86 -16.75
N VAL A 89 -11.92 18.28 -17.93
CA VAL A 89 -10.78 17.35 -18.12
C VAL A 89 -9.45 18.06 -17.90
N ALA A 90 -9.29 19.29 -18.39
CA ALA A 90 -8.11 20.11 -18.15
C ALA A 90 -7.89 20.41 -16.65
N ALA A 91 -8.95 20.78 -15.93
CA ALA A 91 -8.89 21.01 -14.49
C ALA A 91 -8.50 19.73 -13.71
N LEU A 92 -9.07 18.57 -14.08
CA LEU A 92 -8.72 17.29 -13.46
C LEU A 92 -7.26 16.90 -13.75
N MET A 93 -6.75 17.15 -14.97
CA MET A 93 -5.34 16.92 -15.30
C MET A 93 -4.41 17.82 -14.47
N ALA A 94 -4.76 19.10 -14.29
CA ALA A 94 -3.99 20.03 -13.47
C ALA A 94 -3.93 19.58 -11.99
N ILE A 95 -5.07 19.17 -11.41
CA ILE A 95 -5.12 18.59 -10.06
C ILE A 95 -4.27 17.32 -9.98
N GLY A 96 -4.33 16.46 -11.00
CA GLY A 96 -3.54 15.23 -11.05
C GLY A 96 -2.02 15.48 -11.07
N ASP A 97 -1.56 16.52 -11.79
CA ASP A 97 -0.14 16.91 -11.80
C ASP A 97 0.29 17.48 -10.45
N GLU A 98 -0.52 18.35 -9.85
CA GLU A 98 -0.21 18.95 -8.53
C GLU A 98 -0.13 17.88 -7.44
N LEU A 99 -1.06 16.91 -7.42
CA LEU A 99 -1.01 15.77 -6.50
C LEU A 99 0.23 14.88 -6.72
N ARG A 100 0.71 14.77 -7.96
CA ARG A 100 1.94 14.04 -8.27
C ARG A 100 3.16 14.77 -7.72
N ARG A 101 3.23 16.10 -7.88
CA ARG A 101 4.29 16.94 -7.30
C ARG A 101 4.30 16.86 -5.78
N LEU A 102 3.13 17.00 -5.15
CA LEU A 102 2.99 16.86 -3.70
C LEU A 102 3.46 15.49 -3.21
N ARG A 103 3.12 14.41 -3.92
CA ARG A 103 3.58 13.05 -3.57
C ARG A 103 5.10 12.90 -3.64
N LEU A 104 5.74 13.51 -4.63
CA LEU A 104 7.20 13.50 -4.75
C LEU A 104 7.84 14.29 -3.60
N ALA A 105 7.36 15.50 -3.34
CA ALA A 105 7.86 16.34 -2.25
C ALA A 105 7.72 15.66 -0.87
N VAL A 106 6.58 15.02 -0.59
CA VAL A 106 6.38 14.27 0.67
C VAL A 106 7.34 13.07 0.77
N ARG A 107 7.63 12.38 -0.34
CA ARG A 107 8.62 11.28 -0.33
C ARG A 107 10.04 11.78 -0.10
N GLU A 108 10.42 12.89 -0.72
CA GLU A 108 11.72 13.51 -0.50
C GLU A 108 11.89 13.99 0.95
N GLN A 109 10.82 14.50 1.56
CA GLN A 109 10.83 14.86 2.99
C GLN A 109 10.92 13.63 3.89
N GLY A 110 10.10 12.60 3.68
CA GLY A 110 10.16 11.37 4.48
C GLY A 110 11.53 10.66 4.37
N ALA A 111 12.17 10.67 3.20
CA ALA A 111 13.51 10.12 3.03
C ALA A 111 14.59 10.91 3.80
N ARG A 112 14.37 12.21 4.07
CA ARG A 112 15.28 13.03 4.89
C ARG A 112 15.09 12.80 6.38
N ASP A 113 13.87 12.52 6.83
CA ASP A 113 13.59 12.24 8.24
C ASP A 113 14.10 10.86 8.68
N ASP A 114 14.30 9.93 7.75
CA ASP A 114 14.86 8.58 7.99
C ASP A 114 16.42 8.53 7.98
N SER A 115 17.12 9.67 7.82
CA SER A 115 18.61 9.77 7.84
C SER A 115 19.12 10.51 9.08
#